data_AF-A0A1Y1Y5H6-F1
#
_entry.id   AF-A0A1Y1Y5H6-F1
#
_cell.length_a   1.000
_cell.length_b   1.000
_cell.length_c   1.000
_cell.angle_alpha   90.00
_cell.angle_beta   90.00
_cell.angle_gamma   90.00
#
_symmetry.space_group_name_H-M   'P 1'
#
loop_
_entity.id
_entity.type
_entity.pdbx_description
1 polymer ?
#
loop_
_entity_poly.entity_id
_entity_poly.type
_entity_poly.pdbx_seq_one_letter_code
_entity_poly.pdbx_strand_id
1 'polypeptide(L)'
;MPNKRKLPKKATPQSYDQAPKKDVIPDMPRKFARLLNSEEIAKRKKEKTPAQSGKAQELTLKPRETLKEFNRRVDQEFNSEISKAGSTRKKEKRKLYKEKKILKERAKKELQWEDSHAKDFHNLEDKVKFGEIVDAPPIIKAVPKARKLFIPRQKEESDDEPQEQEKRKNKGKLRMLSAAQQRIIGAERERAIASYRALKKARMNQPAQ
;
A
#
# COMPACT_ATOMS: atom_id res chain seq x y z
N MET A 1 15.80 32.52 -24.08
CA MET A 1 14.49 32.75 -24.72
C MET A 1 13.40 32.65 -23.66
N PRO A 2 12.75 33.75 -23.24
CA PRO A 2 11.72 33.70 -22.22
C PRO A 2 10.38 33.19 -22.80
N ASN A 3 9.82 32.17 -22.17
CA ASN A 3 8.66 31.42 -22.64
C ASN A 3 7.38 32.24 -22.39
N LYS A 4 6.89 32.95 -23.42
CA LYS A 4 5.66 33.77 -23.35
C LYS A 4 4.43 32.87 -23.22
N ARG A 5 3.91 32.72 -22.00
CA ARG A 5 2.60 32.09 -21.75
C ARG A 5 1.52 32.98 -22.38
N LYS A 6 0.80 32.44 -23.38
CA LYS A 6 -0.34 33.11 -24.01
C LYS A 6 -1.47 33.28 -22.98
N LEU A 7 -1.92 34.52 -22.77
CA LEU A 7 -3.10 34.84 -21.98
C LEU A 7 -4.36 34.23 -22.63
N PRO A 8 -5.33 33.72 -21.85
CA PRO A 8 -6.57 33.20 -22.39
C PRO A 8 -7.38 34.31 -23.06
N LYS A 9 -7.91 34.05 -24.26
CA LYS A 9 -8.80 34.96 -24.99
C LYS A 9 -10.10 35.16 -24.18
N LYS A 10 -10.56 36.41 -24.05
CA LYS A 10 -11.85 36.74 -23.44
C LYS A 10 -12.99 36.04 -24.22
N ALA A 11 -13.92 35.43 -23.49
CA ALA A 11 -15.05 34.71 -24.06
C ALA A 11 -15.99 35.67 -24.81
N THR A 12 -16.46 35.25 -25.98
CA THR A 12 -17.55 35.90 -26.71
C THR A 12 -18.87 35.76 -25.96
N PRO A 13 -19.77 36.76 -26.00
CA PRO A 13 -21.07 36.67 -25.35
C PRO A 13 -21.88 35.52 -25.96
N GLN A 14 -22.35 34.58 -25.12
CA GLN A 14 -23.22 33.49 -25.53
C GLN A 14 -24.62 34.03 -25.83
N SER A 15 -25.29 33.54 -26.88
CA SER A 15 -26.71 33.83 -27.11
C SER A 15 -27.57 33.09 -26.07
N TYR A 16 -28.66 33.74 -25.65
CA TYR A 16 -29.52 33.29 -24.54
C TYR A 16 -30.20 31.93 -24.77
N ASP A 17 -30.29 31.47 -26.02
CA ASP A 17 -30.94 30.19 -26.36
C ASP A 17 -29.99 28.98 -26.36
N GLN A 18 -28.69 29.16 -26.13
CA GLN A 18 -27.75 28.04 -26.02
C GLN A 18 -27.61 27.58 -24.57
N ALA A 19 -27.71 26.27 -24.35
CA ALA A 19 -27.40 25.69 -23.05
C ALA A 19 -26.00 26.13 -22.58
N PRO A 20 -25.85 26.58 -21.32
CA PRO A 20 -24.60 27.13 -20.81
C PRO A 20 -23.48 26.09 -20.90
N LYS A 21 -22.35 26.48 -21.49
CA LYS A 21 -21.19 25.60 -21.62
C LYS A 21 -20.47 25.54 -20.26
N LYS A 22 -19.86 24.39 -19.94
CA LYS A 22 -19.17 24.14 -18.65
C LYS A 22 -18.11 25.19 -18.30
N ASP A 23 -17.53 25.84 -19.31
CA ASP A 23 -16.50 26.87 -19.15
C ASP A 23 -17.06 28.22 -18.65
N VAL A 24 -18.40 28.37 -18.55
CA VAL A 24 -19.09 29.65 -18.28
C VAL A 24 -19.74 29.69 -16.90
N ILE A 25 -19.75 28.60 -16.13
CA ILE A 25 -20.37 28.54 -14.80
C ILE A 25 -19.28 28.55 -13.72
N PRO A 26 -18.89 29.74 -13.20
CA PRO A 26 -17.80 29.86 -12.22
C PRO A 26 -18.13 29.21 -10.86
N ASP A 27 -19.40 28.94 -10.57
CA ASP A 27 -19.89 28.42 -9.29
C ASP A 27 -20.67 27.10 -9.42
N MET A 28 -20.19 26.19 -10.28
CA MET A 28 -20.79 24.86 -10.41
C MET A 28 -20.31 23.94 -9.27
N PRO A 29 -21.22 23.36 -8.45
CA PRO A 29 -20.83 22.44 -7.39
C PRO A 29 -20.02 21.25 -7.92
N ARG A 30 -18.91 20.94 -7.25
CA ARG A 30 -17.93 19.94 -7.71
C ARG A 30 -18.53 18.54 -7.94
N LYS A 31 -19.59 18.19 -7.22
CA LYS A 31 -20.35 16.94 -7.42
C LYS A 31 -21.10 16.94 -8.76
N PHE A 32 -21.71 18.05 -9.12
CA PHE A 32 -22.45 18.21 -10.37
C PHE A 32 -21.52 18.24 -11.58
N ALA A 33 -20.37 18.92 -11.46
CA ALA A 33 -19.30 18.87 -12.46
C ALA A 33 -18.83 17.44 -12.77
N ARG A 34 -18.73 16.58 -11.74
CA ARG A 34 -18.36 15.17 -11.91
C ARG A 34 -19.44 14.36 -12.64
N LEU A 35 -20.72 14.61 -12.35
CA LEU A 35 -21.82 13.95 -13.04
C LEU A 35 -21.81 14.27 -14.54
N LEU A 36 -21.76 15.56 -14.90
CA LEU A 36 -21.71 15.97 -16.30
C LEU A 36 -20.47 15.44 -17.05
N ASN A 37 -19.34 15.26 -16.37
CA ASN A 37 -18.14 14.68 -16.97
C ASN A 37 -18.25 13.15 -17.11
N SER A 38 -18.93 12.48 -16.17
CA SER A 38 -19.13 11.03 -16.23
C SER A 38 -20.02 10.61 -17.40
N GLU A 39 -21.05 11.40 -17.72
CA GLU A 39 -21.92 11.17 -18.87
C GLU A 39 -21.18 11.37 -20.20
N GLU A 40 -20.36 12.42 -20.31
CA GLU A 40 -19.53 12.63 -21.50
C GLU A 40 -18.50 11.52 -21.70
N ILE A 41 -17.88 11.04 -20.61
CA ILE A 41 -16.97 9.90 -20.66
C ILE A 41 -17.72 8.62 -21.07
N ALA A 42 -18.95 8.42 -20.60
CA ALA A 42 -19.78 7.29 -20.99
C ALA A 42 -20.18 7.35 -22.47
N LYS A 43 -20.58 8.53 -22.97
CA LYS A 43 -20.89 8.76 -24.39
C LYS A 43 -19.67 8.53 -25.28
N ARG A 44 -18.51 9.09 -24.92
CA ARG A 44 -17.23 8.86 -25.63
C ARG A 44 -16.79 7.40 -25.62
N LYS A 45 -17.10 6.63 -24.57
CA LYS A 45 -16.81 5.19 -24.52
C LYS A 45 -17.72 4.39 -25.46
N LYS A 46 -19.00 4.78 -25.58
CA LYS A 46 -19.94 4.18 -26.54
C LYS A 46 -19.58 4.49 -27.99
N GLU A 47 -19.08 5.71 -28.26
CA GLU A 47 -18.68 6.13 -29.60
C GLU A 47 -17.30 5.57 -30.03
N LYS A 48 -16.44 5.20 -29.09
CA LYS A 48 -15.08 4.68 -29.35
C LYS A 48 -14.94 3.16 -29.34
N THR A 49 -16.04 2.41 -29.40
CA THR A 49 -16.00 0.98 -29.70
C THR A 49 -16.41 0.74 -31.15
N PRO A 50 -15.57 1.05 -32.17
CA PRO A 50 -15.62 0.24 -33.36
C PRO A 50 -15.16 -1.16 -32.95
N ALA A 51 -15.95 -2.17 -33.31
CA ALA A 51 -15.65 -3.58 -33.09
C ALA A 51 -14.31 -3.95 -33.76
N GLN A 52 -13.19 -3.77 -33.06
CA GLN A 52 -11.97 -4.49 -33.34
C GLN A 52 -12.11 -5.87 -32.70
N SER A 53 -12.87 -6.74 -33.36
CA SER A 53 -12.77 -8.18 -33.17
C SER A 53 -11.39 -8.60 -33.68
N GLY A 54 -10.36 -8.41 -32.85
CA GLY A 54 -9.11 -9.12 -33.02
C GLY A 54 -9.44 -10.60 -33.09
N LYS A 55 -8.91 -11.29 -34.12
CA LYS A 55 -9.16 -12.71 -34.40
C LYS A 55 -9.19 -13.50 -33.09
N ALA A 56 -10.38 -13.93 -32.68
CA ALA A 56 -10.53 -14.85 -31.56
C ALA A 56 -9.76 -16.10 -31.95
N GLN A 57 -8.59 -16.30 -31.36
CA GLN A 57 -7.86 -17.55 -31.54
C GLN A 57 -8.76 -18.63 -30.95
N GLU A 58 -9.14 -19.60 -31.76
CA GLU A 58 -10.01 -20.69 -31.35
C GLU A 58 -9.28 -21.48 -30.26
N LEU A 59 -9.77 -21.37 -29.01
CA LEU A 59 -9.17 -22.00 -27.84
C LEU A 59 -9.44 -23.50 -27.86
N THR A 60 -8.65 -24.21 -28.66
CA THR A 60 -8.70 -25.67 -28.73
C THR A 60 -7.72 -26.31 -27.74
N LEU A 61 -8.05 -27.53 -27.33
CA LEU A 61 -7.21 -28.34 -26.45
C LEU A 61 -6.01 -28.85 -27.26
N LYS A 62 -4.79 -28.61 -26.79
CA LYS A 62 -3.59 -29.09 -27.51
C LYS A 62 -3.45 -30.61 -27.34
N PRO A 63 -2.94 -31.32 -28.36
CA PRO A 63 -2.67 -32.74 -28.21
C PRO A 63 -1.67 -32.96 -27.06
N ARG A 64 -1.99 -33.89 -26.15
CA ARG A 64 -1.27 -34.20 -24.89
C ARG A 64 -1.40 -33.18 -23.75
N GLU A 65 -2.21 -32.14 -23.89
CA GLU A 65 -2.57 -31.23 -22.79
C GLU A 65 -3.67 -31.88 -21.94
N THR A 66 -3.57 -31.80 -20.62
CA THR A 66 -4.68 -32.17 -19.73
C THR A 66 -5.71 -31.05 -19.66
N LEU A 67 -6.98 -31.37 -19.34
CA LEU A 67 -8.03 -30.35 -19.20
C LEU A 67 -7.66 -29.27 -18.16
N LYS A 68 -6.94 -29.65 -17.11
CA LYS A 68 -6.45 -28.73 -16.08
C LYS A 68 -5.44 -27.72 -16.64
N GLU A 69 -4.51 -28.18 -17.49
CA GLU A 69 -3.50 -27.33 -18.12
C GLU A 69 -4.14 -26.39 -19.14
N PHE A 70 -5.11 -26.89 -19.91
CA PHE A 70 -5.93 -26.08 -20.82
C PHE A 70 -6.61 -24.92 -20.08
N ASN A 71 -7.33 -25.21 -19.00
CA ASN A 71 -7.99 -24.17 -18.19
C ASN A 71 -6.98 -23.16 -17.64
N ARG A 72 -5.82 -23.64 -17.15
CA ARG A 72 -4.76 -22.76 -16.63
C ARG A 72 -4.22 -21.83 -17.72
N ARG A 73 -4.06 -22.32 -18.95
CA ARG A 73 -3.59 -21.52 -20.09
C ARG A 73 -4.60 -20.46 -20.48
N VAL A 74 -5.88 -20.84 -20.61
CA VAL A 74 -6.99 -19.91 -20.87
C VAL A 74 -7.00 -18.80 -19.83
N ASP A 75 -6.93 -19.16 -18.55
CA ASP A 75 -6.91 -18.20 -17.45
C ASP A 75 -5.70 -17.26 -17.52
N GLN A 76 -4.52 -17.76 -17.90
CA GLN A 76 -3.31 -16.95 -18.04
C GLN A 76 -3.42 -15.94 -19.18
N GLU A 77 -3.95 -16.35 -20.32
CA GLU A 77 -4.17 -15.48 -21.49
C GLU A 77 -5.15 -14.36 -21.13
N PHE A 78 -6.31 -14.70 -20.58
CA PHE A 78 -7.32 -13.74 -20.12
C PHE A 78 -6.78 -12.81 -19.03
N ASN A 79 -6.12 -13.36 -18.01
CA ASN A 79 -5.54 -12.53 -16.95
C ASN A 79 -4.46 -11.59 -17.47
N SER A 80 -3.71 -11.96 -18.51
CA SER A 80 -2.72 -11.09 -19.14
C SER A 80 -3.38 -9.91 -19.86
N GLU A 81 -4.50 -10.15 -20.56
CA GLU A 81 -5.27 -9.11 -21.25
C GLU A 81 -5.96 -8.18 -20.26
N ILE A 82 -6.64 -8.75 -19.25
CA ILE A 82 -7.27 -7.98 -18.17
C ILE A 82 -6.23 -7.14 -17.44
N SER A 83 -5.05 -7.70 -17.18
CA SER A 83 -3.95 -6.97 -16.54
C SER A 83 -3.44 -5.82 -17.41
N LYS A 84 -3.29 -6.02 -18.72
CA LYS A 84 -2.89 -4.98 -19.68
C LYS A 84 -3.96 -3.88 -19.79
N ALA A 85 -5.23 -4.24 -19.90
CA ALA A 85 -6.34 -3.31 -20.00
C ALA A 85 -6.56 -2.48 -18.72
N GLY A 86 -6.34 -3.09 -17.55
CA GLY A 86 -6.40 -2.43 -16.24
C GLY A 86 -5.09 -1.79 -15.79
N SER A 87 -4.07 -1.74 -16.66
CA SER A 87 -2.76 -1.17 -16.33
C SER A 87 -2.77 0.33 -16.59
N THR A 88 -2.43 1.10 -15.56
CA THR A 88 -2.12 2.52 -15.73
C THR A 88 -0.62 2.70 -15.59
N ARG A 89 -0.03 3.69 -16.28
CA ARG A 89 1.41 4.02 -16.18
C ARG A 89 1.91 4.14 -14.73
N LYS A 90 1.04 4.60 -13.81
CA LYS A 90 1.34 4.68 -12.36
C LYS A 90 1.42 3.30 -11.69
N LYS A 91 0.54 2.37 -12.07
CA LYS A 91 0.52 0.98 -11.57
C LYS A 91 1.75 0.21 -12.06
N GLU A 92 2.16 0.40 -13.31
CA GLU A 92 3.37 -0.19 -13.89
C GLU A 92 4.64 0.28 -13.19
N LYS A 93 4.80 1.60 -13.01
CA LYS A 93 5.92 2.16 -12.26
C LYS A 93 6.02 1.58 -10.85
N ARG A 94 4.87 1.39 -10.18
CA ARG A 94 4.82 0.78 -8.84
C ARG A 94 5.22 -0.71 -8.87
N LYS A 95 4.83 -1.45 -9.90
CA LYS A 95 5.21 -2.86 -10.09
C LYS A 95 6.72 -2.99 -10.31
N LEU A 96 7.27 -2.24 -11.27
CA LEU A 96 8.71 -2.18 -11.56
C LEU A 96 9.54 -1.79 -10.33
N TYR A 97 9.06 -0.82 -9.54
CA TYR A 97 9.73 -0.43 -8.30
C TYR A 97 9.78 -1.58 -7.28
N LYS A 98 8.67 -2.32 -7.12
CA LYS A 98 8.63 -3.49 -6.22
C LYS A 98 9.55 -4.60 -6.71
N GLU A 99 9.54 -4.90 -8.00
CA GLU A 99 10.42 -5.91 -8.60
C GLU A 99 11.90 -5.53 -8.41
N LYS A 100 12.26 -4.26 -8.67
CA LYS A 100 13.61 -3.74 -8.42
C LYS A 100 14.01 -3.85 -6.94
N LYS A 101 13.07 -3.63 -6.01
CA LYS A 101 13.32 -3.80 -4.58
C LYS A 101 13.58 -5.26 -4.22
N ILE A 102 12.75 -6.19 -4.73
CA ILE A 102 12.90 -7.63 -4.50
C ILE A 102 14.24 -8.13 -5.07
N LEU A 103 14.61 -7.72 -6.28
CA LEU A 103 15.89 -8.08 -6.90
C LEU A 103 17.07 -7.58 -6.07
N LYS A 104 17.01 -6.34 -5.57
CA LYS A 104 18.05 -5.81 -4.66
C LYS A 104 18.15 -6.59 -3.37
N GLU A 105 17.03 -7.00 -2.77
CA GLU A 105 17.04 -7.81 -1.55
C GLU A 105 17.60 -9.21 -1.80
N ARG A 106 17.28 -9.83 -2.95
CA ARG A 106 17.87 -11.12 -3.35
C ARG A 106 19.38 -11.02 -3.56
N ALA A 107 19.84 -10.04 -4.32
CA ALA A 107 21.26 -9.82 -4.57
C ALA A 107 22.05 -9.58 -3.27
N LYS A 108 21.48 -8.84 -2.31
CA LYS A 108 22.09 -8.66 -0.98
C LYS A 108 22.22 -9.97 -0.21
N LYS A 109 21.20 -10.83 -0.26
CA LYS A 109 21.23 -12.13 0.40
C LYS A 109 22.23 -13.08 -0.25
N GLU A 110 22.31 -13.05 -1.57
CA GLU A 110 23.28 -13.84 -2.34
C GLU A 110 24.70 -13.42 -2.01
N LEU A 111 24.99 -12.11 -1.99
CA LEU A 111 26.30 -11.61 -1.55
C LEU A 111 26.62 -12.00 -0.10
N GLN A 112 25.64 -11.91 0.82
CA GLN A 112 25.84 -12.36 2.20
C GLN A 112 26.09 -13.86 2.30
N TRP A 113 25.42 -14.65 1.47
CA TRP A 113 25.62 -16.09 1.38
C TRP A 113 27.02 -16.40 0.86
N GLU A 114 27.45 -15.75 -0.22
CA GLU A 114 28.79 -15.84 -0.77
C GLU A 114 29.85 -15.42 0.25
N ASP A 115 29.69 -14.30 0.94
CA ASP A 115 30.62 -13.84 2.00
C ASP A 115 30.70 -14.81 3.19
N SER A 116 29.60 -15.54 3.46
CA SER A 116 29.53 -16.52 4.54
C SER A 116 30.07 -17.89 4.11
N HIS A 117 29.91 -18.26 2.83
CA HIS A 117 30.47 -19.48 2.25
C HIS A 117 31.96 -19.33 1.91
N ALA A 118 32.40 -18.15 1.49
CA ALA A 118 33.81 -17.84 1.22
C ALA A 118 34.66 -17.84 2.49
N LYS A 119 34.03 -17.79 3.68
CA LYS A 119 34.67 -18.16 4.94
C LYS A 119 34.60 -19.68 5.06
N ASP A 120 35.42 -20.38 4.29
CA ASP A 120 35.64 -21.80 4.43
C ASP A 120 36.21 -22.09 5.83
N PHE A 121 35.32 -22.43 6.76
CA PHE A 121 35.67 -22.85 8.13
C PHE A 121 36.51 -24.13 8.14
N HIS A 122 36.63 -24.82 7.01
CA HIS A 122 37.45 -26.03 6.86
C HIS A 122 38.97 -25.76 6.88
N ASN A 123 39.41 -24.55 6.52
CA ASN A 123 40.83 -24.16 6.56
C ASN A 123 41.16 -23.24 7.75
N LEU A 124 40.24 -23.09 8.71
CA LEU A 124 40.48 -22.31 9.92
C LEU A 124 41.37 -23.10 10.89
N GLU A 125 42.68 -23.06 10.66
CA GLU A 125 43.66 -23.57 11.62
C GLU A 125 43.78 -22.60 12.79
N ASP A 126 43.34 -23.04 13.97
CA ASP A 126 43.44 -22.27 15.20
C ASP A 126 44.89 -22.34 15.72
N LYS A 127 45.74 -21.43 15.23
CA LYS A 127 47.12 -21.28 15.71
C LYS A 127 47.11 -20.54 17.05
N VAL A 128 46.53 -21.17 18.08
CA VAL A 128 46.54 -20.64 19.44
C VAL A 128 47.95 -20.78 20.00
N LYS A 129 48.66 -19.65 20.14
CA LYS A 129 49.94 -19.60 20.85
C LYS A 129 49.66 -19.60 22.35
N PHE A 130 49.65 -20.79 22.94
CA PHE A 130 49.61 -20.93 24.39
C PHE A 130 50.93 -20.42 24.99
N GLY A 131 50.86 -19.32 25.74
CA GLY A 131 52.02 -18.73 26.41
C GLY A 131 52.26 -17.25 26.13
N GLU A 132 51.49 -16.61 25.25
CA GLU A 132 51.42 -15.15 25.22
C GLU A 132 50.63 -14.71 26.45
N ILE A 133 51.34 -14.21 27.47
CA ILE A 133 50.73 -13.54 28.61
C ILE A 133 50.01 -12.33 28.01
N VAL A 134 48.69 -12.44 27.90
CA VAL A 134 47.82 -11.37 27.44
C VAL A 134 48.13 -10.14 28.27
N ASP A 135 48.61 -9.07 27.61
CA ASP A 135 48.83 -7.78 28.26
C ASP A 135 47.62 -7.45 29.13
N ALA A 136 47.88 -7.00 30.36
CA ALA A 136 46.83 -6.69 31.32
C ALA A 136 45.77 -5.81 30.64
N PRO A 137 44.47 -6.14 30.80
CA PRO A 137 43.42 -5.46 30.08
C PRO A 137 43.54 -3.95 30.30
N PRO A 138 43.36 -3.13 29.26
CA PRO A 138 43.58 -1.69 29.36
C PRO A 138 42.68 -1.13 30.46
N ILE A 139 43.32 -0.52 31.46
CA ILE A 139 42.62 0.10 32.58
C ILE A 139 41.93 1.36 32.04
N ILE A 140 40.59 1.33 32.03
CA ILE A 140 39.78 2.48 31.63
C ILE A 140 39.93 3.57 32.70
N LYS A 141 40.84 4.53 32.49
CA LYS A 141 41.03 5.72 33.34
C LYS A 141 40.02 6.85 33.06
N ALA A 142 39.09 6.64 32.12
CA ALA A 142 38.14 7.66 31.72
C ALA A 142 37.06 7.86 32.79
N VAL A 143 37.03 9.05 33.39
CA VAL A 143 35.94 9.47 34.27
C VAL A 143 34.66 9.61 33.43
N PRO A 144 33.56 8.90 33.78
CA PRO A 144 32.32 8.97 33.01
C PRO A 144 31.76 10.40 33.03
N LYS A 145 31.49 10.94 31.84
CA LYS A 145 30.83 12.24 31.68
C LYS A 145 29.42 12.16 32.26
N ALA A 146 29.10 12.98 33.26
CA ALA A 146 27.77 13.05 33.87
C ALA A 146 26.71 13.33 32.79
N ARG A 147 25.90 12.32 32.48
CA ARG A 147 24.72 12.47 31.62
C ARG A 147 23.52 12.77 32.50
N LYS A 148 22.70 13.74 32.10
CA LYS A 148 21.39 14.00 32.74
C LYS A 148 20.59 12.70 32.72
N LEU A 149 20.02 12.34 33.87
CA LEU A 149 19.25 11.11 34.08
C LEU A 149 18.21 10.95 32.96
N PHE A 150 18.47 10.01 32.06
CA PHE A 150 17.47 9.53 31.13
C PHE A 150 16.55 8.63 31.96
N ILE A 151 15.34 9.11 32.27
CA ILE A 151 14.31 8.29 32.90
C ILE A 151 13.89 7.25 31.85
N PRO A 152 14.25 5.96 31.98
CA PRO A 152 13.73 4.95 31.09
C PRO A 152 12.23 4.87 31.36
N ARG A 153 11.44 5.12 30.32
CA ARG A 153 9.99 4.92 30.37
C ARG A 153 9.79 3.43 30.65
N GLN A 154 9.36 3.11 31.88
CA GLN A 154 9.08 1.74 32.30
C GLN A 154 8.14 1.11 31.25
N LYS A 155 8.66 0.12 30.53
CA LYS A 155 7.83 -0.88 29.88
C LYS A 155 7.37 -1.77 31.03
N GLU A 156 6.16 -1.54 31.52
CA GLU A 156 5.45 -2.58 32.23
C GLU A 156 5.23 -3.71 31.23
N GLU A 157 5.97 -4.81 31.40
CA GLU A 157 5.63 -6.11 30.81
C GLU A 157 4.33 -6.58 31.45
N SER A 158 3.22 -6.08 30.91
CA SER A 158 1.94 -6.78 30.97
C SER A 158 1.84 -7.66 29.73
N ASP A 159 1.33 -8.89 29.86
CA ASP A 159 1.08 -9.89 28.82
C ASP A 159 0.12 -9.46 27.67
N ASP A 160 -0.12 -8.15 27.51
CA ASP A 160 -0.98 -7.49 26.51
C ASP A 160 -0.22 -6.95 25.26
N GLU A 161 1.07 -7.29 25.08
CA GLU A 161 1.92 -6.84 23.94
C GLU A 161 1.23 -6.94 22.55
N PRO A 162 0.48 -8.00 22.18
CA PRO A 162 -0.17 -8.04 20.87
C PRO A 162 -1.31 -7.02 20.72
N GLN A 163 -2.06 -6.72 21.79
CA GLN A 163 -3.17 -5.76 21.72
C GLN A 163 -2.70 -4.32 21.63
N GLU A 164 -1.60 -3.96 22.30
CA GLU A 164 -1.16 -2.57 22.35
C GLU A 164 -0.53 -2.11 21.03
N GLN A 165 0.22 -3.00 20.36
CA GLN A 165 0.75 -2.73 19.01
C GLN A 165 -0.37 -2.51 17.99
N GLU A 166 -1.47 -3.25 18.11
CA GLU A 166 -2.63 -3.11 17.23
C GLU A 166 -3.41 -1.81 17.50
N LYS A 167 -3.59 -1.43 18.78
CA LYS A 167 -4.15 -0.13 19.19
C LYS A 167 -3.35 1.04 18.62
N ARG A 168 -2.01 0.96 18.61
CA ARG A 168 -1.13 2.00 18.03
C ARG A 168 -1.25 2.09 16.50
N LYS A 169 -1.25 0.95 15.79
CA LYS A 169 -1.43 0.89 14.33
C LYS A 169 -2.81 1.43 13.91
N ASN A 170 -3.85 1.14 14.68
CA ASN A 170 -5.21 1.56 14.37
C ASN A 170 -5.48 3.04 14.69
N LYS A 171 -4.83 3.62 15.70
CA LYS A 171 -4.87 5.07 15.97
C LYS A 171 -4.27 5.89 14.83
N GLY A 172 -3.19 5.41 14.21
CA GLY A 172 -2.59 6.04 13.04
C GLY A 172 -3.55 6.08 11.84
N LYS A 173 -4.22 4.96 11.55
CA LYS A 173 -5.16 4.84 10.42
C LYS A 173 -6.38 5.77 10.56
N LEU A 174 -6.93 5.89 11.78
CA LEU A 174 -8.10 6.75 12.02
C LEU A 174 -7.78 8.23 11.80
N ARG A 175 -6.58 8.67 12.19
CA ARG A 175 -6.11 10.06 11.98
C ARG A 175 -5.88 10.42 10.51
N MET A 176 -5.68 9.43 9.64
CA MET A 176 -5.49 9.64 8.21
C MET A 176 -6.81 9.78 7.41
N LEU A 177 -7.96 9.55 8.04
CA LEU A 177 -9.27 9.67 7.41
C LEU A 177 -9.80 11.11 7.46
N SER A 178 -10.72 11.45 6.55
CA SER A 178 -11.40 12.75 6.57
C SER A 178 -12.23 12.95 7.85
N ALA A 179 -12.37 14.19 8.33
CA ALA A 179 -13.13 14.50 9.54
C ALA A 179 -14.57 13.96 9.51
N ALA A 180 -15.22 13.96 8.34
CA ALA A 180 -16.56 13.38 8.17
C ALA A 180 -16.57 11.86 8.39
N GLN A 181 -15.57 11.15 7.86
CA GLN A 181 -15.43 9.70 8.03
C GLN A 181 -15.05 9.34 9.48
N GLN A 182 -14.22 10.16 10.13
CA GLN A 182 -13.90 9.99 11.55
C GLN A 182 -15.15 10.09 12.43
N ARG A 183 -16.06 11.03 12.13
CA ARG A 183 -17.35 11.16 12.84
C ARG A 183 -18.25 9.94 12.64
N ILE A 184 -18.36 9.44 11.42
CA ILE A 184 -19.17 8.24 11.11
C ILE A 184 -18.64 7.02 11.88
N ILE A 185 -17.33 6.76 11.79
CA ILE A 185 -16.70 5.63 12.49
C ILE A 185 -16.81 5.80 14.01
N GLY A 186 -16.72 7.03 14.51
CA GLY A 186 -16.94 7.34 15.93
C GLY A 186 -18.36 6.98 16.40
N ALA A 187 -19.37 7.44 15.67
CA ALA A 187 -20.78 7.16 15.98
C ALA A 187 -21.10 5.66 15.91
N GLU A 188 -20.57 4.94 14.91
CA GLU A 188 -20.73 3.48 14.80
C GLU A 188 -20.09 2.74 15.98
N ARG A 189 -18.90 3.17 16.42
CA ARG A 189 -18.23 2.60 17.60
C ARG A 189 -19.04 2.81 18.86
N GLU A 190 -19.56 4.01 19.09
CA GLU A 190 -20.40 4.30 20.26
C GLU A 190 -21.67 3.45 20.26
N ARG A 191 -22.33 3.31 19.11
CA ARG A 191 -23.50 2.44 18.95
C ARG A 191 -23.19 0.98 19.28
N ALA A 192 -22.08 0.45 18.79
CA ALA A 192 -21.65 -0.92 19.06
C ALA A 192 -21.26 -1.14 20.53
N ILE A 193 -20.61 -0.17 21.16
CA ILE A 193 -20.27 -0.23 22.59
C ILE A 193 -21.54 -0.19 23.44
N ALA A 194 -22.51 0.66 23.08
CA ALA A 194 -23.78 0.76 23.78
C ALA A 194 -24.58 -0.55 23.70
N SER A 195 -24.69 -1.15 22.50
CA SER A 195 -25.38 -2.44 22.33
C SER A 195 -24.69 -3.56 23.11
N TYR A 196 -23.35 -3.63 23.05
CA TYR A 196 -22.58 -4.60 23.83
C TYR A 196 -22.79 -4.43 25.34
N ARG A 197 -22.77 -3.19 25.85
CA ARG A 197 -23.03 -2.90 27.27
C ARG A 197 -24.45 -3.30 27.69
N ALA A 198 -25.45 -3.05 26.85
CA ALA A 198 -26.83 -3.45 27.11
C ALA A 198 -26.97 -4.98 27.19
N LEU A 199 -26.40 -5.70 26.22
CA LEU A 199 -26.38 -7.17 26.21
C LEU A 199 -25.63 -7.74 27.41
N LYS A 200 -24.49 -7.15 27.78
CA LYS A 200 -23.72 -7.58 28.95
C LYS A 200 -24.49 -7.36 30.24
N LYS A 201 -25.18 -6.22 30.40
CA LYS A 201 -26.07 -5.97 31.55
C LYS A 201 -27.22 -6.97 31.60
N ALA A 202 -27.87 -7.24 30.47
CA ALA A 202 -28.93 -8.23 30.39
C ALA A 202 -28.44 -9.62 30.81
N ARG A 203 -27.25 -10.04 30.37
CA ARG A 203 -26.63 -11.31 30.75
C ARG A 203 -26.29 -11.40 32.24
N MET A 204 -25.82 -10.30 32.85
CA MET A 204 -25.50 -10.27 34.28
C MET A 204 -26.76 -10.27 35.17
N ASN A 205 -27.88 -9.76 34.66
CA ASN A 205 -29.16 -9.70 35.38
C ASN A 205 -30.02 -10.95 35.20
N GLN A 206 -29.58 -11.94 34.40
CA GLN A 206 -30.24 -13.24 34.40
C GLN A 206 -29.77 -14.03 35.63
N PRO A 207 -30.69 -14.53 36.47
CA PRO A 207 -30.31 -15.43 37.56
C PRO A 207 -29.67 -16.67 36.94
N ALA A 208 -28.52 -17.09 37.49
CA ALA A 208 -27.92 -18.37 37.13
C ALA A 208 -28.94 -19.47 37.44
N GLN A 209 -29.50 -20.08 36.38
CA GLN A 209 -30.32 -21.29 36.48
C GLN A 209 -29.43 -22.50 36.69
#